data_AF-A0A351YWS3-F1
#
_entry.id   AF-A0A351YWS3-F1
#
_cell.length_a   1.000
_cell.length_b   1.000
_cell.length_c   1.000
_cell.angle_alpha   90.00
_cell.angle_beta   90.00
_cell.angle_gamma   90.00
#
_symmetry.space_group_name_H-M   'P 1'
#
loop_
_entity.id
_entity.type
_entity.pdbx_description
1 polymer ?
#
loop_
_entity_poly.entity_id
_entity_poly.type
_entity_poly.pdbx_seq_one_letter_code
_entity_poly.pdbx_strand_id
1 'polypeptide(L)'
;MEETSKDTAKGFTGNQLKLFAIIAMTIDHLTCVIWPGYNYDWWIILLHIIGRLTAPTMWFMCAQGYAHTRNVKKYIARLFLFAFISHFAYNFAFGIPFVPFRTTVFNQTSVIWALAWGIVLLCILDADFLKSWQKTAFVFVITAIAFPADWSSIAVLA
;
A
#
# COMPACT_ATOMS: atom_id res chain seq x y z
N MET A 1 15.20 -32.37 -35.52
CA MET A 1 15.51 -32.00 -34.12
C MET A 1 14.71 -30.74 -33.87
N GLU A 2 13.67 -30.87 -33.05
CA GLU A 2 12.60 -29.89 -32.86
C GLU A 2 13.12 -28.72 -32.01
N GLU A 3 13.32 -27.54 -32.61
CA GLU A 3 13.59 -26.31 -31.88
C GLU A 3 12.29 -25.88 -31.17
N THR A 4 12.19 -26.22 -29.89
CA THR A 4 11.14 -25.69 -29.03
C THR A 4 11.41 -24.22 -28.78
N SER A 5 10.70 -23.35 -29.51
CA SER A 5 10.61 -21.93 -29.19
C SER A 5 10.03 -21.79 -27.78
N LYS A 6 10.87 -21.46 -26.81
CA LYS A 6 10.39 -20.95 -25.52
C LYS A 6 9.65 -19.64 -25.82
N ASP A 7 8.32 -19.73 -25.94
CA ASP A 7 7.44 -18.59 -25.81
C ASP A 7 7.71 -17.99 -24.43
N THR A 8 8.57 -16.98 -24.42
CA THR A 8 8.76 -16.13 -23.24
C THR A 8 7.49 -15.33 -23.12
N ALA A 9 6.55 -15.85 -22.33
CA ALA A 9 5.33 -15.14 -21.96
C ALA A 9 5.72 -13.72 -21.58
N LYS A 10 5.35 -12.76 -22.42
CA LYS A 10 5.72 -11.35 -22.27
C LYS A 10 4.96 -10.82 -21.05
N GLY A 11 5.57 -10.94 -19.87
CA GLY A 11 4.98 -10.51 -18.62
C GLY A 11 4.59 -9.03 -18.65
N PHE A 12 3.61 -8.65 -17.82
CA PHE A 12 3.22 -7.25 -17.69
C PHE A 12 4.40 -6.38 -17.23
N THR A 13 4.54 -5.20 -17.83
CA THR A 13 5.52 -4.23 -17.36
C THR A 13 5.09 -3.68 -15.99
N GLY A 14 6.05 -3.30 -15.14
CA GLY A 14 5.74 -2.79 -13.80
C GLY A 14 4.77 -1.60 -13.82
N ASN A 15 4.80 -0.75 -14.84
CA ASN A 15 3.85 0.37 -14.94
C ASN A 15 2.42 -0.08 -15.26
N GLN A 16 2.24 -1.15 -16.05
CA GLN A 16 0.93 -1.73 -16.31
C GLN A 16 0.34 -2.34 -15.04
N LEU A 17 1.16 -3.09 -14.28
CA LEU A 17 0.71 -3.69 -13.02
C LEU A 17 0.27 -2.62 -11.99
N LYS A 18 1.02 -1.52 -11.88
CA LYS A 18 0.65 -0.33 -11.09
C LYS A 18 -0.72 0.22 -11.51
N LEU A 19 -0.95 0.36 -12.81
CA LEU A 19 -2.20 0.93 -13.32
C LEU A 19 -3.39 0.00 -13.01
N PHE A 20 -3.24 -1.30 -13.24
CA PHE A 20 -4.27 -2.27 -12.90
C PHE A 20 -4.59 -2.28 -11.40
N ALA A 21 -3.56 -2.24 -10.55
CA ALA A 21 -3.69 -2.10 -9.11
C ALA A 21 -4.52 -0.85 -8.73
N ILE A 22 -4.12 0.33 -9.21
CA ILE A 22 -4.83 1.59 -8.89
C ILE A 22 -6.29 1.55 -9.34
N ILE A 23 -6.57 1.03 -10.53
CA ILE A 23 -7.94 0.90 -11.05
C ILE A 23 -8.76 -0.05 -10.17
N ALA A 24 -8.22 -1.23 -9.84
CA ALA A 24 -8.90 -2.22 -9.01
C ALA A 24 -9.25 -1.67 -7.61
N MET A 25 -8.31 -0.99 -6.94
CA MET A 25 -8.56 -0.35 -5.64
C MET A 25 -9.53 0.85 -5.74
N THR A 26 -9.53 1.57 -6.86
CA THR A 26 -10.52 2.64 -7.08
C THR A 26 -11.92 2.09 -7.22
N ILE A 27 -12.10 1.00 -7.99
CA ILE A 27 -13.39 0.32 -8.14
C ILE A 27 -13.89 -0.21 -6.80
N ASP A 28 -13.00 -0.79 -5.99
CA ASP A 28 -13.32 -1.29 -4.65
C ASP A 28 -13.88 -0.22 -3.73
N HIS A 29 -13.16 0.90 -3.62
CA HIS A 29 -13.61 2.02 -2.79
C HIS A 29 -14.87 2.68 -3.35
N LEU A 30 -15.00 2.81 -4.68
CA LEU A 30 -16.22 3.34 -5.29
C LEU A 30 -17.43 2.45 -5.01
N THR A 31 -17.25 1.12 -5.07
CA THR A 31 -18.30 0.15 -4.73
C THR A 31 -18.71 0.29 -3.25
N CYS A 32 -17.75 0.46 -2.34
CA CYS A 32 -18.03 0.72 -0.92
C CYS A 32 -18.82 2.03 -0.70
N VAL A 33 -18.54 3.07 -1.49
CA VAL A 33 -19.19 4.39 -1.36
C VAL A 33 -20.60 4.39 -1.96
N ILE A 34 -20.80 3.75 -3.11
CA ILE A 34 -22.11 3.72 -3.79
C ILE A 34 -23.07 2.73 -3.10
N TRP A 35 -22.56 1.59 -2.64
CA TRP A 35 -23.34 0.56 -1.96
C TRP A 35 -22.83 0.34 -0.52
N PRO A 36 -23.12 1.28 0.40
CA PRO A 36 -22.74 1.12 1.79
C PRO A 36 -23.55 -0.02 2.44
N GLY A 37 -22.84 -0.93 3.11
CA GLY A 37 -23.39 -2.18 3.62
C GLY A 37 -23.03 -3.33 2.70
N TYR A 38 -22.40 -4.36 3.24
CA TYR A 38 -21.95 -5.57 2.52
C TYR A 38 -23.16 -6.21 1.82
N ASN A 39 -23.44 -5.80 0.58
CA ASN A 39 -24.49 -6.39 -0.22
C ASN A 39 -24.03 -7.80 -0.58
N TYR A 40 -24.80 -8.81 -0.18
CA TYR A 40 -24.46 -10.22 -0.39
C TYR A 40 -24.55 -10.67 -1.86
N ASP A 41 -24.68 -9.71 -2.79
CA ASP A 41 -24.63 -9.95 -4.22
C ASP A 41 -23.23 -10.45 -4.61
N TRP A 42 -23.20 -11.61 -5.26
CA TRP A 42 -21.96 -12.31 -5.62
C TRP A 42 -20.99 -11.45 -6.44
N TRP A 43 -21.49 -10.55 -7.29
CA TRP A 43 -20.67 -9.70 -8.15
C TRP A 43 -20.01 -8.55 -7.38
N ILE A 44 -20.65 -8.02 -6.33
CA ILE A 44 -20.07 -7.01 -5.43
C ILE A 44 -18.94 -7.63 -4.62
N ILE A 45 -19.15 -8.84 -4.10
CA ILE A 45 -18.13 -9.60 -3.38
C ILE A 45 -16.92 -9.86 -4.29
N LEU A 46 -17.13 -10.21 -5.57
CA LEU A 46 -16.05 -10.42 -6.52
C LEU A 46 -15.23 -9.14 -6.75
N LEU A 47 -15.89 -7.98 -6.89
CA LEU A 47 -15.21 -6.70 -7.01
C LEU A 47 -14.37 -6.38 -5.77
N HIS A 48 -14.88 -6.66 -4.57
CA HIS A 48 -14.12 -6.50 -3.34
C HIS A 48 -12.91 -7.44 -3.26
N ILE A 49 -13.04 -8.69 -3.67
CA ILE A 49 -11.91 -9.63 -3.70
C ILE A 49 -10.81 -9.11 -4.62
N ILE A 50 -11.16 -8.69 -5.85
CA ILE A 50 -10.21 -8.13 -6.81
C ILE A 50 -9.57 -6.85 -6.25
N GLY A 51 -10.38 -5.99 -5.64
CA GLY A 51 -9.96 -4.80 -4.92
C GLY A 51 -8.89 -5.10 -3.88
N ARG A 52 -9.15 -6.08 -3.00
CA ARG A 52 -8.25 -6.45 -1.90
C ARG A 52 -6.94 -7.07 -2.37
N LEU A 53 -6.89 -7.72 -3.54
CA LEU A 53 -5.64 -8.20 -4.16
C LEU A 53 -4.71 -7.06 -4.60
N THR A 54 -5.23 -5.83 -4.70
CA THR A 54 -4.40 -4.66 -4.98
C THR A 54 -3.38 -4.41 -3.88
N ALA A 55 -3.75 -4.57 -2.60
CA ALA A 55 -2.86 -4.32 -1.48
C ALA A 55 -1.56 -5.14 -1.54
N PRO A 56 -1.58 -6.50 -1.62
CA PRO A 56 -0.36 -7.29 -1.71
C PRO A 56 0.43 -7.02 -2.99
N THR A 57 -0.26 -6.70 -4.10
CA THR A 57 0.41 -6.29 -5.34
C THR A 57 1.21 -5.00 -5.12
N MET A 58 0.61 -3.99 -4.49
CA MET A 58 1.27 -2.71 -4.20
C MET A 58 2.43 -2.86 -3.21
N TRP A 59 2.31 -3.74 -2.20
CA TRP A 59 3.39 -4.05 -1.26
C TRP A 59 4.60 -4.64 -1.99
N PHE A 60 4.36 -5.66 -2.83
CA PHE A 60 5.40 -6.28 -3.65
C PHE A 60 6.08 -5.26 -4.57
N MET A 61 5.29 -4.40 -5.21
CA MET A 61 5.82 -3.36 -6.10
C MET A 61 6.63 -2.28 -5.36
N CYS A 62 6.28 -1.97 -4.11
CA CYS A 62 7.06 -1.06 -3.27
C CYS A 62 8.38 -1.69 -2.85
N ALA A 63 8.37 -2.94 -2.40
CA ALA A 63 9.58 -3.69 -2.04
C ALA A 63 10.54 -3.84 -3.25
N GLN A 64 10.01 -4.25 -4.41
CA GLN A 64 10.78 -4.30 -5.66
C GLN A 64 11.30 -2.92 -6.07
N GLY A 65 10.48 -1.88 -5.91
CA GLY A 65 10.87 -0.50 -6.17
C GLY A 65 12.02 -0.03 -5.29
N TYR A 66 12.02 -0.41 -4.01
CA TYR A 66 13.12 -0.14 -3.08
C TYR A 66 14.41 -0.86 -3.51
N ALA A 67 14.35 -2.16 -3.78
CA ALA A 67 15.52 -2.97 -4.15
C ALA A 67 16.22 -2.48 -5.44
N HIS A 68 15.46 -1.92 -6.39
CA HIS A 68 15.99 -1.46 -7.68
C HIS A 68 16.24 0.05 -7.76
N THR A 69 15.89 0.84 -6.74
CA THR A 69 16.04 2.30 -6.82
C THR A 69 17.46 2.74 -6.50
N ARG A 70 18.03 3.57 -7.38
CA ARG A 70 19.35 4.19 -7.15
C ARG A 70 19.29 5.35 -6.14
N ASN A 71 18.11 5.92 -5.90
CA ASN A 71 17.92 7.05 -4.97
C ASN A 71 16.69 6.85 -4.09
N VAL A 72 16.90 6.13 -2.99
CA VAL A 72 15.88 5.78 -2.00
C VAL A 72 15.25 7.04 -1.38
N LYS A 73 16.04 8.08 -1.09
CA LYS A 73 15.52 9.33 -0.49
C LYS A 73 14.48 10.01 -1.38
N LYS A 74 14.75 10.14 -2.69
CA LYS A 74 13.79 10.68 -3.65
C LYS A 74 12.57 9.76 -3.83
N TYR A 75 12.75 8.45 -3.71
CA TYR A 75 11.65 7.50 -3.78
C TYR A 75 10.70 7.66 -2.57
N ILE A 76 11.24 7.68 -1.35
CA ILE A 76 10.47 7.90 -0.12
C ILE A 76 9.76 9.27 -0.15
N ALA A 77 10.44 10.34 -0.56
CA ALA A 77 9.83 11.67 -0.66
C ALA A 77 8.62 11.69 -1.61
N ARG A 78 8.70 11.00 -2.76
CA ARG A 78 7.55 10.85 -3.67
C ARG A 78 6.42 10.04 -3.03
N LEU A 79 6.73 8.96 -2.31
CA LEU A 79 5.72 8.17 -1.60
C LEU A 79 5.00 9.01 -0.54
N PHE A 80 5.71 9.80 0.26
CA PHE A 80 5.08 10.70 1.24
C PHE A 80 4.24 11.80 0.59
N LEU A 81 4.69 12.35 -0.55
CA LEU A 81 3.89 13.30 -1.31
C LEU A 81 2.57 12.66 -1.77
N PHE A 82 2.62 11.45 -2.32
CA PHE A 82 1.41 10.71 -2.70
C PHE A 82 0.57 10.32 -1.50
N ALA A 83 1.17 9.93 -0.36
CA ALA A 83 0.46 9.63 0.87
C ALA A 83 -0.33 10.84 1.38
N PHE A 84 0.28 12.02 1.36
CA PHE A 84 -0.39 13.27 1.75
C PHE A 84 -1.58 13.58 0.83
N ILE A 85 -1.40 13.54 -0.49
CA ILE A 85 -2.49 13.78 -1.45
C ILE A 85 -3.61 12.74 -1.26
N SER A 86 -3.22 11.48 -1.14
CA SER A 86 -4.13 10.34 -0.97
C SER A 86 -4.91 10.39 0.34
N HIS A 87 -4.33 10.92 1.42
CA HIS A 87 -5.03 11.10 2.71
C HIS A 87 -6.29 11.95 2.54
N PHE A 88 -6.19 13.09 1.85
CA PHE A 88 -7.36 13.95 1.62
C PHE A 88 -8.38 13.29 0.69
N ALA A 89 -7.91 12.62 -0.37
CA ALA A 89 -8.80 11.92 -1.30
C ALA A 89 -9.58 10.78 -0.59
N TYR A 90 -8.89 10.01 0.25
CA TYR A 90 -9.48 8.92 1.04
C TYR A 90 -10.50 9.45 2.04
N ASN A 91 -10.13 10.47 2.82
CA ASN A 91 -11.02 11.06 3.82
C ASN A 91 -12.25 11.71 3.18
N PHE A 92 -12.09 12.35 2.02
CA PHE A 92 -13.21 12.89 1.25
C PHE A 92 -14.14 11.78 0.74
N ALA A 93 -13.58 10.70 0.18
CA ALA A 93 -14.37 9.59 -0.36
C ALA A 93 -15.20 8.85 0.71
N PHE A 94 -14.63 8.66 1.91
CA PHE A 94 -15.26 7.92 3.00
C PHE A 94 -15.98 8.79 4.03
N GLY A 95 -16.01 10.11 3.84
CA GLY A 95 -16.61 11.06 4.78
C GLY A 95 -15.93 11.07 6.16
N ILE A 96 -14.64 10.73 6.21
CA ILE A 96 -13.85 10.66 7.45
C ILE A 96 -13.30 12.06 7.78
N PRO A 97 -13.29 12.50 9.05
CA PRO A 97 -12.70 13.77 9.44
C PRO A 97 -11.22 13.87 9.00
N PHE A 98 -10.83 15.02 8.43
CA PHE A 98 -9.44 15.23 8.00
C PHE A 98 -8.42 15.16 9.14
N VAL A 99 -8.85 15.50 10.35
CA VAL A 99 -8.05 15.38 11.57
C VAL A 99 -8.23 13.96 12.13
N PRO A 100 -7.16 13.15 12.16
CA PRO A 100 -7.22 11.78 12.68
C PRO A 100 -7.59 11.77 14.17
N PHE A 101 -8.17 10.65 14.63
CA PHE A 101 -8.59 10.40 16.03
C PHE A 101 -9.82 11.19 16.51
N ARG A 102 -10.63 11.71 15.59
CA ARG A 102 -11.92 12.35 15.93
C ARG A 102 -13.06 11.37 16.10
N THR A 103 -13.07 10.27 15.34
CA THR A 103 -14.19 9.31 15.27
C THR A 103 -13.76 7.90 15.59
N THR A 104 -12.71 7.39 14.92
CA THR A 104 -12.18 6.05 15.13
C THR A 104 -10.65 6.05 15.13
N VAL A 105 -10.04 4.99 15.65
CA VAL A 105 -8.58 4.82 15.68
C VAL A 105 -8.05 4.14 14.41
N PHE A 106 -8.93 3.44 13.68
CA PHE A 106 -8.60 2.64 12.48
C PHE A 106 -9.01 3.35 11.19
N ASN A 107 -8.29 3.06 10.09
CA ASN A 107 -8.60 3.51 8.72
C ASN A 107 -8.79 5.04 8.62
N GLN A 108 -7.90 5.80 9.25
CA GLN A 108 -7.91 7.27 9.26
C GLN A 108 -7.02 7.87 8.17
N THR A 109 -6.06 7.09 7.64
CA THR A 109 -5.12 7.52 6.61
C THR A 109 -5.02 6.46 5.50
N SER A 110 -4.52 6.82 4.32
CA SER A 110 -4.50 5.90 3.19
C SER A 110 -3.43 4.81 3.27
N VAL A 111 -3.57 3.74 2.47
CA VAL A 111 -2.59 2.64 2.40
C VAL A 111 -1.17 3.11 2.01
N ILE A 112 -1.07 4.23 1.27
CA ILE A 112 0.22 4.80 0.85
C ILE A 112 0.99 5.34 2.05
N TRP A 113 0.30 5.79 3.11
CA TRP A 113 0.93 6.19 4.37
C TRP A 113 1.70 5.03 5.00
N ALA A 114 1.08 3.86 5.13
CA ALA A 114 1.73 2.67 5.66
C ALA A 114 2.89 2.21 4.77
N LEU A 115 2.72 2.23 3.44
CA LEU A 115 3.78 1.91 2.49
C LEU A 115 5.00 2.84 2.61
N ALA A 116 4.79 4.14 2.75
CA ALA A 116 5.88 5.10 2.92
C ALA A 116 6.70 4.79 4.17
N TRP A 117 6.03 4.50 5.29
CA TRP A 117 6.64 4.09 6.54
C TRP A 117 7.31 2.71 6.48
N GLY A 118 6.77 1.77 5.71
CA GLY A 118 7.38 0.46 5.45
C GLY A 118 8.75 0.60 4.77
N ILE A 119 8.86 1.46 3.75
CA ILE A 119 10.15 1.72 3.10
C ILE A 119 11.13 2.42 4.05
N VAL A 120 10.67 3.33 4.90
CA VAL A 120 11.51 3.95 5.94
C VAL A 120 12.02 2.89 6.92
N LEU A 121 11.17 1.95 7.34
CA LEU A 121 11.56 0.86 8.22
C LEU A 121 12.61 -0.03 7.56
N LEU A 122 12.45 -0.40 6.28
CA LEU A 122 13.47 -1.14 5.53
C LEU A 122 14.82 -0.43 5.53
N CYS A 123 14.84 0.89 5.31
CA CYS A 123 16.08 1.68 5.36
C CYS A 123 16.77 1.64 6.73
N ILE A 124 15.98 1.61 7.82
CA ILE A 124 16.47 1.54 9.20
C ILE A 124 16.98 0.13 9.51
N LEU A 125 16.32 -0.90 9.00
CA LEU A 125 16.74 -2.29 9.18
C LEU A 125 18.01 -2.61 8.39
N ASP A 126 18.19 -2.03 7.20
CA ASP A 126 19.41 -2.17 6.38
C ASP A 126 20.60 -1.35 6.90
N ALA A 127 20.39 -0.43 7.85
CA ALA A 127 21.45 0.38 8.41
C ALA A 127 22.39 -0.46 9.31
N ASP A 128 23.67 -0.55 8.95
CA ASP A 128 24.69 -1.31 9.69
C ASP A 128 25.11 -0.65 11.01
N PHE A 129 24.91 0.66 11.16
CA PHE A 129 25.31 1.41 12.35
C PHE A 129 24.35 1.28 13.54
N LEU A 130 23.17 0.67 13.33
CA LEU A 130 22.14 0.51 14.36
C LEU A 130 22.24 -0.84 15.07
N LYS A 131 22.17 -0.82 16.39
CA LYS A 131 22.11 -2.03 17.21
C LYS A 131 20.76 -2.73 17.05
N SER A 132 20.72 -4.05 17.23
CA SER A 132 19.49 -4.84 17.11
C SER A 132 18.34 -4.33 17.97
N TRP A 133 18.61 -3.87 19.20
CA TRP A 133 17.57 -3.31 20.07
C TRP A 133 16.99 -1.98 19.55
N GLN A 134 17.82 -1.15 18.89
CA GLN A 134 17.36 0.10 18.27
C GLN A 134 16.47 -0.21 17.07
N LYS A 135 16.85 -1.20 16.25
CA LYS A 135 16.04 -1.70 15.13
C LYS A 135 14.68 -2.18 15.63
N THR A 136 14.64 -3.00 16.68
CA THR A 136 13.38 -3.45 17.31
C THR A 136 12.54 -2.27 17.83
N ALA A 137 13.15 -1.28 18.49
CA ALA A 137 12.43 -0.09 18.95
C ALA A 137 11.81 0.69 17.79
N PHE A 138 12.54 0.87 16.68
CA PHE A 138 12.02 1.53 15.48
C PHE A 138 10.87 0.76 14.82
N VAL A 139 10.90 -0.58 14.82
CA VAL A 139 9.76 -1.40 14.37
C VAL A 139 8.51 -1.01 15.15
N PHE A 140 8.54 -1.03 16.48
CA PHE A 140 7.38 -0.69 17.30
C PHE A 140 6.89 0.75 17.07
N VAL A 141 7.81 1.71 16.98
CA VAL A 141 7.47 3.12 16.72
C VAL A 141 6.80 3.29 15.36
N ILE A 142 7.38 2.72 14.30
CA ILE A 142 6.83 2.86 12.94
C ILE A 142 5.51 2.11 12.80
N THR A 143 5.40 0.92 13.39
CA THR A 143 4.14 0.18 13.48
C THR A 143 3.05 1.01 14.16
N ALA A 144 3.36 1.73 15.25
CA ALA A 144 2.41 2.60 15.93
C ALA A 144 1.99 3.80 15.06
N ILE A 145 2.92 4.41 14.32
CA ILE A 145 2.64 5.54 13.43
C ILE A 145 1.79 5.11 12.21
N ALA A 146 2.01 3.90 11.70
CA ALA A 146 1.26 3.33 10.58
C ALA A 146 -0.06 2.68 11.01
N PHE A 147 -0.30 2.50 12.31
CA PHE A 147 -1.49 1.85 12.84
C PHE A 147 -2.82 2.47 12.37
N PRO A 148 -2.95 3.82 12.26
CA PRO A 148 -4.17 4.44 11.77
C PRO A 148 -4.40 4.31 10.26
N ALA A 149 -3.45 3.74 9.50
CA ALA A 149 -3.60 3.59 8.06
C ALA A 149 -4.67 2.56 7.66
N ASP A 150 -5.14 2.67 6.43
CA ASP A 150 -5.88 1.62 5.74
C ASP A 150 -5.01 0.36 5.66
N TRP A 151 -5.54 -0.77 6.14
CA TRP A 151 -4.83 -2.03 6.47
C TRP A 151 -3.92 -1.99 7.71
N SER A 152 -3.98 -0.92 8.51
CA SER A 152 -3.15 -0.70 9.71
C SER A 152 -1.66 -0.95 9.43
N SER A 153 -0.91 -1.43 10.41
CA SER A 153 0.52 -1.69 10.32
C SER A 153 0.89 -2.94 9.51
N ILE A 154 -0.08 -3.66 8.93
CA ILE A 154 0.20 -4.89 8.16
C ILE A 154 1.08 -4.57 6.96
N ALA A 155 0.80 -3.48 6.26
CA ALA A 155 1.58 -3.03 5.11
C ALA A 155 3.02 -2.60 5.46
N VAL A 156 3.33 -2.35 6.74
CA VAL A 156 4.70 -2.05 7.21
C VAL A 156 5.48 -3.34 7.47
N LEU A 157 4.79 -4.41 7.88
CA LEU A 157 5.40 -5.68 8.31
C LEU A 157 5.39 -6.77 7.23
N ALA A 158 4.56 -6.62 6.21
CA ALA A 158 4.45 -7.53 5.07
C ALA A 158 5.58 -7.31 4.04
#